data_AF-A0AAD7ZQB4-F1
#
_entry.id   AF-A0AAD7ZQB4-F1
#
_cell.length_a   1.000
_cell.length_b   1.000
_cell.length_c   1.000
_cell.angle_alpha   90.00
_cell.angle_beta   90.00
_cell.angle_gamma   90.00
#
_symmetry.space_group_name_H-M   'P 1'
#
loop_
_entity.id
_entity.type
_entity.pdbx_description
1 polymer ?
#
loop_
_entity_poly.entity_id
_entity_poly.type
_entity_poly.pdbx_seq_one_letter_code
_entity_poly.pdbx_strand_id
1 'polypeptide(L)'
;VLLFHYDALLKPTHYTVFIPKRGLIKDLVSNVGRLSGVPSDNLIVAEVTKCHFHKFFASNDPVEKIEDKDAIYLYEMPFSNDTNVIIPVYLWEAAGKQVFSYEQLFGDPLLIAAPRKDCTYDVLYQIILHKLQRYLRTADDNSSWWVPKSKMSNGDLTFTDEDDDEESQTNENNRICTDESEEEGVGDSSNSHKLFSIFLITEGSNEYVKLHNDGNPLVFPRYMGESFIALRWSQDARKRFFSEKSLRDTEDQSSRNNLQAIKLRDCIELYTTREKLGADDAWYCPTCKKHQQATKKFDLWSLPRILIIQLKRFVYNRYRRDKVDRTVNYPLRGLNMSDYVINKSEPEALYDLIGVCNHYGGMAGGHYTAFCINQNDQRWHLFDDNTVNPISEQSVISNAAYVLVLYASEHVR
;
A
#
# COMPACT_ATOMS: atom_id res chain seq x y z
N VAL A 1 -0.40 -14.76 6.10
CA VAL A 1 -1.81 -14.29 5.90
C VAL A 1 -2.04 -13.07 6.76
N LEU A 2 -2.95 -12.18 6.38
CA LEU A 2 -3.21 -10.93 7.12
C LEU A 2 -4.61 -10.95 7.74
N LEU A 3 -4.71 -10.80 9.06
CA LEU A 3 -6.00 -10.77 9.78
C LEU A 3 -6.45 -9.32 10.00
N PHE A 4 -7.64 -8.98 9.51
CA PHE A 4 -8.37 -7.76 9.80
C PHE A 4 -9.36 -8.01 10.92
N HIS A 5 -9.23 -7.26 12.00
CA HIS A 5 -10.08 -7.39 13.17
C HIS A 5 -11.45 -6.72 12.96
N TYR A 6 -12.46 -7.19 13.71
CA TYR A 6 -13.77 -6.55 13.66
C TYR A 6 -13.73 -5.16 14.32
N ASP A 7 -12.96 -5.01 15.39
CA ASP A 7 -12.66 -3.69 15.96
C ASP A 7 -11.77 -2.89 14.99
N ALA A 8 -12.31 -1.77 14.51
CA ALA A 8 -11.66 -0.91 13.52
C ALA A 8 -10.42 -0.18 14.05
N LEU A 9 -10.24 -0.10 15.36
CA LEU A 9 -9.08 0.52 15.99
C LEU A 9 -7.86 -0.41 16.01
N LEU A 10 -8.09 -1.73 16.00
CA LEU A 10 -7.02 -2.71 15.97
C LEU A 10 -6.29 -2.70 14.63
N LYS A 11 -4.97 -2.93 14.66
CA LYS A 11 -4.18 -3.03 13.43
C LYS A 11 -4.43 -4.38 12.78
N PRO A 12 -4.47 -4.47 11.44
CA PRO A 12 -4.37 -5.77 10.79
C PRO A 12 -3.07 -6.46 11.24
N THR A 13 -3.17 -7.74 11.55
CA THR A 13 -2.07 -8.50 12.17
C THR A 13 -1.60 -9.62 11.24
N HIS A 14 -0.30 -9.71 10.99
CA HIS A 14 0.27 -10.76 10.16
C HIS A 14 0.43 -12.07 10.95
N TYR A 15 -0.03 -13.18 10.36
CA TYR A 15 0.14 -14.51 10.92
C TYR A 15 0.85 -15.43 9.93
N THR A 16 1.86 -16.12 10.44
CA THR A 16 2.52 -17.24 9.76
C THR A 16 1.98 -18.54 10.34
N VAL A 17 1.37 -19.37 9.49
CA VAL A 17 0.75 -20.64 9.88
C VAL A 17 1.25 -21.77 9.00
N PHE A 18 1.35 -22.96 9.57
CA PHE A 18 1.74 -24.16 8.85
C PHE A 18 0.52 -25.00 8.56
N ILE A 19 0.27 -25.28 7.29
CA ILE A 19 -0.87 -26.08 6.84
C ILE A 19 -0.35 -27.12 5.84
N PRO A 20 -0.74 -28.40 5.98
CA PRO A 20 -0.42 -29.40 4.97
C PRO A 20 -0.96 -28.98 3.59
N LYS A 21 -0.23 -29.29 2.50
CA LYS A 21 -0.72 -28.99 1.13
C LYS A 21 -2.12 -29.56 0.84
N ARG A 22 -2.41 -30.75 1.36
CA ARG A 22 -3.73 -31.40 1.26
C ARG A 22 -4.74 -30.94 2.32
N GLY A 23 -4.42 -29.88 3.06
CA GLY A 23 -5.29 -29.28 4.06
C GLY A 23 -6.42 -28.48 3.42
N LEU A 24 -7.37 -28.09 4.28
CA LEU A 24 -8.55 -27.33 3.91
C LEU A 24 -8.51 -25.92 4.51
N ILE A 25 -9.28 -25.00 3.97
CA ILE A 25 -9.35 -23.61 4.47
C ILE A 25 -9.82 -23.57 5.93
N LYS A 26 -10.66 -24.51 6.38
CA LYS A 26 -10.97 -24.64 7.82
C LYS A 26 -9.73 -24.88 8.70
N ASP A 27 -8.69 -25.55 8.19
CA ASP A 27 -7.45 -25.79 8.93
C ASP A 27 -6.63 -24.51 9.03
N LEU A 28 -6.61 -23.68 7.97
CA LEU A 28 -6.06 -22.32 7.98
C LEU A 28 -6.72 -21.49 9.08
N VAL A 29 -8.04 -21.42 9.03
CA VAL A 29 -8.86 -20.62 9.94
C VAL A 29 -8.72 -21.10 11.39
N SER A 30 -8.66 -22.41 11.62
CA SER A 30 -8.43 -22.99 12.95
C SER A 30 -7.07 -22.60 13.53
N ASN A 31 -6.01 -22.61 12.71
CA ASN A 31 -4.68 -22.22 13.15
C ASN A 31 -4.59 -20.72 13.45
N VAL A 32 -5.13 -19.88 12.56
CA VAL A 32 -5.15 -18.42 12.78
C VAL A 32 -5.99 -18.09 14.01
N GLY A 33 -7.18 -18.66 14.15
CA GLY A 33 -8.06 -18.43 15.30
C GLY A 33 -7.42 -18.83 16.63
N ARG A 34 -6.68 -19.95 16.67
CA ARG A 34 -5.92 -20.36 17.86
C ARG A 34 -4.81 -19.36 18.21
N LEU A 35 -4.12 -18.80 17.21
CA LEU A 35 -3.02 -17.85 17.42
C LEU A 35 -3.52 -16.44 17.78
N SER A 36 -4.64 -16.02 17.19
CA SER A 36 -5.21 -14.68 17.38
C SER A 36 -6.19 -14.58 18.54
N GLY A 37 -6.74 -15.71 19.02
CA GLY A 37 -7.85 -15.74 19.97
C GLY A 37 -9.23 -15.50 19.35
N VAL A 38 -9.30 -15.32 18.03
CA VAL A 38 -10.56 -15.10 17.31
C VAL A 38 -11.24 -16.46 17.03
N PRO A 39 -12.55 -16.63 17.31
CA PRO A 39 -13.26 -17.85 16.96
C PRO A 39 -13.20 -18.14 15.46
N SER A 40 -12.91 -19.39 15.10
CA SER A 40 -12.78 -19.82 13.71
C SER A 40 -14.03 -19.55 12.87
N ASP A 41 -15.22 -19.67 13.45
CA ASP A 41 -16.49 -19.43 12.76
C ASP A 41 -16.74 -17.94 12.43
N ASN A 42 -15.97 -17.03 13.04
CA ASN A 42 -16.06 -15.60 12.81
C ASN A 42 -15.09 -15.12 11.71
N LEU A 43 -14.31 -16.00 11.10
CA LEU A 43 -13.27 -15.64 10.14
C LEU A 43 -13.72 -15.95 8.71
N ILE A 44 -13.79 -14.89 7.89
CA ILE A 44 -13.99 -15.01 6.44
C ILE A 44 -12.64 -14.92 5.74
N VAL A 45 -12.35 -15.89 4.88
CA VAL A 45 -11.09 -15.93 4.11
C VAL A 45 -11.35 -15.45 2.69
N ALA A 46 -10.54 -14.49 2.25
CA ALA A 46 -10.62 -13.95 0.91
C ALA A 46 -9.23 -13.80 0.29
N GLU A 47 -9.17 -14.00 -1.02
CA GLU A 47 -8.07 -13.52 -1.85
C GLU A 47 -8.38 -12.09 -2.27
N VAL A 48 -7.43 -11.18 -2.02
CA VAL A 48 -7.49 -9.78 -2.45
C VAL A 48 -6.48 -9.54 -3.56
N THR A 49 -6.89 -8.84 -4.62
CA THR A 49 -6.00 -8.41 -5.71
C THR A 49 -6.37 -6.99 -6.10
N LYS A 50 -5.40 -6.09 -6.36
CA LYS A 50 -5.66 -4.70 -6.78
C LYS A 50 -6.84 -4.03 -6.02
N CYS A 51 -6.78 -4.01 -4.69
CA CYS A 51 -7.78 -3.35 -3.83
C CYS A 51 -9.23 -3.90 -3.89
N HIS A 52 -9.48 -5.07 -4.48
CA HIS A 52 -10.80 -5.73 -4.49
C HIS A 52 -10.70 -7.22 -4.12
N PHE A 53 -11.83 -7.82 -3.75
CA PHE A 53 -11.90 -9.26 -3.50
C PHE A 53 -11.88 -10.00 -4.82
N HIS A 54 -10.83 -10.80 -5.06
CA HIS A 54 -10.77 -11.68 -6.21
C HIS A 54 -11.61 -12.94 -5.98
N LYS A 55 -11.60 -13.45 -4.74
CA LYS A 55 -12.26 -14.71 -4.40
C LYS A 55 -12.53 -14.83 -2.91
N PHE A 56 -13.68 -15.39 -2.54
CA PHE A 56 -13.93 -15.89 -1.19
C PHE A 56 -13.75 -17.41 -1.13
N PHE A 57 -13.16 -17.91 -0.06
CA PHE A 57 -12.93 -19.34 0.14
C PHE A 57 -13.97 -19.94 1.07
N ALA A 58 -14.53 -21.09 0.69
CA ALA A 58 -15.37 -21.90 1.56
C ALA A 58 -14.49 -22.73 2.51
N SER A 59 -15.02 -23.12 3.67
CA SER A 59 -14.29 -23.91 4.68
C SER A 59 -13.73 -25.24 4.15
N ASN A 60 -14.41 -25.84 3.17
CA ASN A 60 -14.02 -27.10 2.53
C ASN A 60 -13.18 -26.92 1.25
N ASP A 61 -12.82 -25.68 0.89
CA ASP A 61 -11.90 -25.48 -0.21
C ASP A 61 -10.51 -26.02 0.15
N PRO A 62 -9.81 -26.68 -0.80
CA PRO A 62 -8.44 -27.11 -0.59
C PRO A 62 -7.49 -25.92 -0.58
N VAL A 63 -6.53 -25.95 0.33
CA VAL A 63 -5.47 -24.92 0.44
C VAL A 63 -4.56 -24.92 -0.79
N GLU A 64 -4.51 -26.02 -1.56
CA GLU A 64 -3.86 -26.06 -2.87
C GLU A 64 -4.40 -25.04 -3.89
N LYS A 65 -5.60 -24.47 -3.67
CA LYS A 65 -6.11 -23.35 -4.48
C LYS A 65 -5.44 -22.01 -4.16
N ILE A 66 -4.68 -21.93 -3.06
CA ILE A 66 -3.91 -20.77 -2.67
C ILE A 66 -2.52 -20.90 -3.28
N GLU A 67 -2.19 -20.04 -4.24
CA GLU A 67 -0.84 -19.95 -4.79
C GLU A 67 0.06 -19.11 -3.86
N ASP A 68 1.38 -19.29 -3.89
CA ASP A 68 2.31 -18.59 -2.97
C ASP A 68 2.26 -17.07 -3.10
N LYS A 69 1.82 -16.62 -4.26
CA LYS A 69 1.64 -15.22 -4.55
C LYS A 69 0.30 -14.71 -3.92
N ASP A 70 -0.73 -15.52 -3.62
CA ASP A 70 -2.13 -15.09 -3.38
C ASP A 70 -2.36 -14.16 -2.18
N ALA A 71 -3.12 -13.09 -2.41
CA ALA A 71 -3.92 -12.21 -1.53
C ALA A 71 -4.56 -12.67 -0.23
N ILE A 72 -4.00 -13.54 0.61
CA ILE A 72 -4.85 -14.17 1.64
C ILE A 72 -5.06 -13.28 2.86
N TYR A 73 -6.24 -12.67 2.89
CA TYR A 73 -6.77 -11.85 3.97
C TYR A 73 -7.82 -12.65 4.73
N LEU A 74 -7.81 -12.53 6.06
CA LEU A 74 -8.84 -13.02 6.94
C LEU A 74 -9.56 -11.84 7.55
N TYR A 75 -10.88 -11.86 7.58
CA TYR A 75 -11.70 -10.82 8.18
C TYR A 75 -12.46 -11.41 9.34
N GLU A 76 -12.23 -10.87 10.53
CA GLU A 76 -13.07 -11.12 11.69
C GLU A 76 -14.40 -10.39 11.52
N MET A 77 -15.48 -11.16 11.60
CA MET A 77 -16.84 -10.70 11.46
C MET A 77 -17.62 -11.00 12.74
N PRO A 78 -18.66 -10.19 13.07
CA PRO A 78 -19.49 -10.49 14.22
C PRO A 78 -20.21 -11.81 13.93
N PHE A 79 -20.47 -12.60 14.99
CA PHE A 79 -21.04 -13.94 14.89
C PHE A 79 -22.19 -13.98 13.89
N SER A 80 -22.16 -14.95 12.97
CA SER A 80 -23.18 -15.11 11.94
C SER A 80 -24.54 -15.29 12.59
N ASN A 81 -25.37 -14.25 12.52
CA ASN A 81 -26.77 -14.29 12.85
C ASN A 81 -27.58 -13.81 11.65
N ASP A 82 -28.81 -14.31 11.51
CA ASP A 82 -29.69 -13.98 10.38
C ASP A 82 -30.14 -12.50 10.37
N THR A 83 -29.68 -11.68 11.33
CA THR A 83 -30.04 -10.26 11.43
C THR A 83 -29.17 -9.36 10.56
N ASN A 84 -27.95 -9.79 10.23
CA ASN A 84 -27.01 -8.98 9.46
C ASN A 84 -26.75 -9.57 8.06
N VAL A 85 -26.38 -8.69 7.13
CA VAL A 85 -25.83 -9.03 5.83
C VAL A 85 -24.38 -8.57 5.80
N ILE A 86 -23.50 -9.43 5.29
CA ILE A 86 -22.09 -9.07 5.09
C ILE A 86 -21.91 -8.54 3.68
N ILE A 87 -21.38 -7.33 3.57
CA ILE A 87 -21.27 -6.62 2.30
C ILE A 87 -19.80 -6.25 2.04
N PRO A 88 -19.25 -6.60 0.86
CA PRO A 88 -17.98 -6.07 0.38
C PRO A 88 -18.05 -4.56 0.12
N VAL A 89 -17.02 -3.84 0.53
CA VAL A 89 -16.92 -2.39 0.34
C VAL A 89 -15.57 -2.03 -0.26
N TYR A 90 -15.59 -1.25 -1.34
CA TYR A 90 -14.40 -0.78 -2.05
C TYR A 90 -14.28 0.74 -1.98
N LEU A 91 -13.05 1.25 -1.87
CA LEU A 91 -12.77 2.68 -1.93
C LEU A 91 -12.39 3.05 -3.36
N TRP A 92 -13.12 3.99 -3.93
CA TRP A 92 -12.98 4.40 -5.32
C TRP A 92 -12.76 5.91 -5.41
N GLU A 93 -11.69 6.31 -6.09
CA GLU A 93 -11.44 7.71 -6.41
C GLU A 93 -11.93 8.03 -7.82
N ALA A 94 -12.88 8.96 -7.93
CA ALA A 94 -13.44 9.31 -9.24
C ALA A 94 -12.54 10.27 -10.01
N ALA A 95 -12.32 9.98 -11.30
CA ALA A 95 -11.76 10.93 -12.27
C ALA A 95 -12.84 11.35 -13.28
N GLY A 96 -13.34 12.59 -13.19
CA GLY A 96 -14.28 13.15 -14.16
C GLY A 96 -15.68 12.53 -14.20
N LYS A 97 -16.33 12.58 -15.38
CA LYS A 97 -17.72 12.11 -15.62
C LYS A 97 -17.79 10.58 -15.86
N GLN A 98 -17.62 9.85 -14.76
CA GLN A 98 -18.33 8.64 -14.29
C GLN A 98 -18.47 7.39 -15.19
N VAL A 99 -17.62 6.39 -14.91
CA VAL A 99 -18.00 4.96 -14.76
C VAL A 99 -17.15 4.39 -13.62
N PHE A 100 -17.73 3.54 -12.76
CA PHE A 100 -16.93 2.79 -11.77
C PHE A 100 -15.82 2.00 -12.47
N SER A 101 -14.61 2.03 -11.92
CA SER A 101 -13.47 1.30 -12.47
C SER A 101 -12.64 0.65 -11.37
N TYR A 102 -12.35 -0.64 -11.55
CA TYR A 102 -11.44 -1.40 -10.68
C TYR A 102 -10.02 -0.84 -10.67
N GLU A 103 -9.59 -0.16 -11.75
CA GLU A 103 -8.25 0.43 -11.83
C GLU A 103 -8.12 1.73 -11.00
N GLN A 104 -9.24 2.29 -10.53
CA GLN A 104 -9.29 3.49 -9.69
C GLN A 104 -9.56 3.17 -8.21
N LEU A 105 -9.48 1.90 -7.83
CA LEU A 105 -9.62 1.49 -6.43
C LEU A 105 -8.33 1.78 -5.64
N PHE A 106 -8.50 2.10 -4.36
CA PHE A 106 -7.39 2.35 -3.44
C PHE A 106 -7.65 1.76 -2.06
N GLY A 107 -6.59 1.61 -1.26
CA GLY A 107 -6.67 1.05 0.09
C GLY A 107 -6.97 -0.45 0.13
N ASP A 108 -7.22 -0.97 1.34
CA ASP A 108 -7.68 -2.34 1.52
C ASP A 108 -9.21 -2.40 1.38
N PRO A 109 -9.77 -3.41 0.70
CA PRO A 109 -11.21 -3.61 0.67
C PRO A 109 -11.72 -3.96 2.08
N LEU A 110 -12.96 -3.60 2.38
CA LEU A 110 -13.57 -3.83 3.69
C LEU A 110 -14.68 -4.87 3.59
N LEU A 111 -14.88 -5.63 4.66
CA LEU A 111 -16.13 -6.33 4.92
C LEU A 111 -16.86 -5.64 6.06
N ILE A 112 -18.12 -5.29 5.82
CA ILE A 112 -19.00 -4.71 6.83
C ILE A 112 -20.16 -5.67 7.13
N ALA A 113 -20.65 -5.64 8.36
CA ALA A 113 -21.91 -6.27 8.75
C ALA A 113 -22.97 -5.18 8.87
N ALA A 114 -23.91 -5.13 7.93
CA ALA A 114 -25.02 -4.18 7.94
C ALA A 114 -26.31 -4.89 8.39
N PRO A 115 -27.20 -4.22 9.16
CA PRO A 115 -28.51 -4.80 9.49
C PRO A 115 -29.33 -5.11 8.24
N ARG A 116 -30.03 -6.26 8.23
CA ARG A 116 -30.94 -6.62 7.12
C ARG A 116 -32.25 -5.85 7.15
N LYS A 117 -32.68 -5.43 8.33
CA LYS A 117 -33.90 -4.66 8.56
C LYS A 117 -33.52 -3.28 9.05
N ASP A 118 -34.28 -2.28 8.63
CA ASP A 118 -34.21 -0.91 9.14
C ASP A 118 -32.81 -0.24 8.98
N CYS A 119 -31.99 -0.73 8.05
CA CYS A 119 -30.70 -0.13 7.73
C CYS A 119 -30.89 1.05 6.78
N THR A 120 -30.90 2.27 7.30
CA THR A 120 -30.97 3.49 6.48
C THR A 120 -29.60 3.88 5.93
N TYR A 121 -29.56 4.85 5.02
CA TYR A 121 -28.31 5.44 4.52
C TYR A 121 -27.41 5.92 5.65
N ASP A 122 -27.94 6.67 6.62
CA ASP A 122 -27.13 7.20 7.73
C ASP A 122 -26.58 6.08 8.63
N VAL A 123 -27.36 5.03 8.89
CA VAL A 123 -26.88 3.85 9.63
C VAL A 123 -25.71 3.19 8.89
N LEU A 124 -25.87 2.93 7.59
CA LEU A 124 -24.82 2.36 6.76
C LEU A 124 -23.58 3.26 6.72
N TYR A 125 -23.77 4.56 6.57
CA TYR A 125 -22.71 5.56 6.53
C TYR A 125 -21.88 5.55 7.82
N GLN A 126 -22.54 5.49 8.98
CA GLN A 126 -21.86 5.42 10.29
C GLN A 126 -21.10 4.11 10.48
N ILE A 127 -21.66 2.96 10.07
CA ILE A 127 -20.97 1.67 10.11
C ILE A 127 -19.66 1.74 9.30
N ILE A 128 -19.73 2.32 8.11
CA ILE A 128 -18.59 2.46 7.20
C ILE A 128 -17.56 3.44 7.75
N LEU A 129 -17.99 4.59 8.27
CA LEU A 129 -17.09 5.55 8.93
C LEU A 129 -16.34 4.93 10.10
N HIS A 130 -17.05 4.20 10.96
CA HIS A 130 -16.44 3.50 12.09
C HIS A 130 -15.39 2.51 11.60
N LYS A 131 -15.70 1.72 10.55
CA LYS A 131 -14.74 0.79 9.93
C LYS A 131 -13.54 1.49 9.30
N LEU A 132 -13.71 2.71 8.81
CA LEU A 132 -12.64 3.50 8.21
C LEU A 132 -11.81 4.31 9.22
N GLN A 133 -12.21 4.38 10.49
CA GLN A 133 -11.67 5.32 11.47
C GLN A 133 -10.13 5.33 11.54
N ARG A 134 -9.49 4.17 11.44
CA ARG A 134 -8.02 4.02 11.41
C ARG A 134 -7.35 4.66 10.19
N TYR A 135 -8.03 4.63 9.06
CA TYR A 135 -7.56 5.17 7.78
C TYR A 135 -7.90 6.64 7.61
N LEU A 136 -8.64 7.24 8.55
CA LEU A 136 -8.93 8.67 8.55
C LEU A 136 -7.86 9.44 9.32
N ARG A 137 -7.42 10.58 8.78
CA ARG A 137 -6.52 11.50 9.49
C ARG A 137 -7.31 12.25 10.55
N THR A 138 -6.80 12.26 11.79
CA THR A 138 -7.24 13.24 12.79
C THR A 138 -6.64 14.58 12.41
N ALA A 139 -7.48 15.61 12.36
CA ALA A 139 -7.07 16.95 11.99
C ALA A 139 -6.09 17.52 13.04
N ASP A 140 -5.06 18.27 12.63
CA ASP A 140 -4.14 18.96 13.55
C ASP A 140 -4.93 19.90 14.49
N ASP A 141 -4.47 20.01 15.74
CA ASP A 141 -5.11 20.62 16.94
C ASP A 141 -5.63 22.08 16.82
N ASN A 142 -5.69 22.67 15.62
CA ASN A 142 -6.37 23.95 15.33
C ASN A 142 -7.48 23.84 14.27
N SER A 143 -7.82 22.63 13.84
CA SER A 143 -8.98 22.37 13.00
C SER A 143 -9.99 21.59 13.82
N SER A 144 -11.03 22.31 14.26
CA SER A 144 -12.13 21.75 15.03
C SER A 144 -12.63 20.46 14.38
N TRP A 145 -12.41 19.32 15.04
CA TRP A 145 -13.22 18.13 14.77
C TRP A 145 -14.67 18.55 14.97
N TRP A 146 -15.46 18.37 13.92
CA TRP A 146 -16.73 19.04 13.72
C TRP A 146 -17.71 18.73 14.87
N VAL A 147 -18.14 19.80 15.55
CA VAL A 147 -19.28 19.80 16.48
C VAL A 147 -20.33 20.72 15.87
N PRO A 148 -21.60 20.31 15.70
CA PRO A 148 -22.60 21.17 15.09
C PRO A 148 -22.89 22.36 16.00
N LYS A 149 -22.44 23.56 15.61
CA LYS A 149 -22.91 24.80 16.26
C LYS A 149 -24.18 25.27 15.55
N SER A 150 -25.27 25.23 16.31
CA SER A 150 -26.55 25.83 15.93
C SER A 150 -26.40 27.34 15.72
N LYS A 151 -26.84 27.80 14.52
CA LYS A 151 -27.22 29.16 14.13
C LYS A 151 -26.22 30.30 14.40
N MET A 152 -25.78 30.96 13.33
CA MET A 152 -25.90 32.41 13.14
C MET A 152 -25.74 32.77 11.65
N SER A 153 -26.44 33.83 11.24
CA SER A 153 -26.89 34.23 9.90
C SER A 153 -25.83 34.77 8.91
N ASN A 154 -26.19 34.67 7.62
CA ASN A 154 -25.94 35.55 6.47
C ASN A 154 -24.79 36.58 6.50
N GLY A 155 -23.99 36.53 5.44
CA GLY A 155 -23.07 37.57 4.94
C GLY A 155 -22.03 36.89 4.04
N ASP A 156 -22.28 36.76 2.74
CA ASP A 156 -21.70 37.62 1.70
C ASP A 156 -20.17 37.62 1.72
N LEU A 157 -19.56 37.12 0.64
CA LEU A 157 -18.32 37.62 0.03
C LEU A 157 -18.11 36.87 -1.30
N THR A 158 -18.41 37.59 -2.38
CA THR A 158 -17.93 37.40 -3.76
C THR A 158 -16.41 37.48 -3.86
N PHE A 159 -15.81 36.93 -4.93
CA PHE A 159 -14.70 37.45 -5.77
C PHE A 159 -14.23 36.28 -6.67
N THR A 160 -14.74 36.20 -7.91
CA THR A 160 -14.11 36.60 -9.21
C THR A 160 -13.01 35.65 -9.69
N ASP A 161 -13.37 34.87 -10.70
CA ASP A 161 -12.44 34.26 -11.66
C ASP A 161 -11.93 35.35 -12.62
N GLU A 162 -10.63 35.31 -12.93
CA GLU A 162 -10.05 35.96 -14.12
C GLU A 162 -9.48 34.85 -15.02
N ASP A 163 -10.15 34.75 -16.16
CA ASP A 163 -9.82 34.24 -17.50
C ASP A 163 -8.38 33.81 -17.82
N ASP A 164 -8.28 32.74 -18.63
CA ASP A 164 -7.63 32.85 -19.95
C ASP A 164 -8.16 31.73 -20.88
N ASP A 165 -8.89 32.17 -21.91
CA ASP A 165 -9.40 31.41 -23.05
C ASP A 165 -8.28 31.00 -24.02
N GLU A 166 -8.42 29.85 -24.69
CA GLU A 166 -8.29 29.79 -26.16
C GLU A 166 -9.21 28.69 -26.74
N GLU A 167 -10.16 29.13 -27.56
CA GLU A 167 -11.09 28.32 -28.35
C GLU A 167 -10.40 27.58 -29.52
N SER A 168 -10.98 26.43 -29.92
CA SER A 168 -11.28 26.23 -31.34
C SER A 168 -12.42 25.23 -31.57
N GLN A 169 -13.35 25.67 -32.40
CA GLN A 169 -14.61 25.03 -32.79
C GLN A 169 -14.38 23.87 -33.78
N THR A 170 -15.28 22.87 -33.80
CA THR A 170 -16.20 22.61 -34.94
C THR A 170 -17.03 21.30 -34.79
N ASN A 171 -18.34 21.51 -34.85
CA ASN A 171 -19.42 20.77 -35.53
C ASN A 171 -19.70 19.25 -35.37
N GLU A 172 -20.85 19.00 -34.73
CA GLU A 172 -22.06 18.31 -35.24
C GLU A 172 -21.95 16.86 -35.79
N ASN A 173 -22.54 15.89 -35.06
CA ASN A 173 -23.91 15.44 -35.35
C ASN A 173 -24.43 14.32 -34.41
N ASN A 174 -25.29 14.75 -33.48
CA ASN A 174 -26.55 14.17 -33.01
C ASN A 174 -26.88 12.66 -33.16
N ARG A 175 -27.20 12.02 -32.02
CA ARG A 175 -28.51 11.36 -31.78
C ARG A 175 -28.78 11.07 -30.28
N ILE A 176 -29.34 12.09 -29.63
CA ILE A 176 -30.42 12.19 -28.62
C ILE A 176 -30.94 10.90 -27.93
N CYS A 177 -30.94 10.94 -26.58
CA CYS A 177 -32.07 10.79 -25.61
C CYS A 177 -31.48 10.43 -24.23
N THR A 178 -31.73 11.07 -23.09
CA THR A 178 -32.65 12.14 -22.68
C THR A 178 -32.05 12.85 -21.46
N ASP A 179 -32.25 14.17 -21.42
CA ASP A 179 -32.10 15.05 -20.26
C ASP A 179 -32.79 14.50 -19.01
N GLU A 180 -32.08 14.44 -17.88
CA GLU A 180 -32.63 14.84 -16.59
C GLU A 180 -31.66 15.84 -15.96
N SER A 181 -32.02 17.09 -16.17
CA SER A 181 -31.50 18.30 -15.54
C SER A 181 -31.40 18.16 -14.02
N GLU A 182 -30.30 18.68 -13.48
CA GLU A 182 -30.09 18.92 -12.07
C GLU A 182 -31.22 19.85 -11.54
N GLU A 183 -32.24 19.26 -10.93
CA GLU A 183 -33.16 20.01 -10.08
C GLU A 183 -32.46 20.33 -8.76
N GLU A 184 -32.00 21.57 -8.62
CA GLU A 184 -31.88 22.22 -7.32
C GLU A 184 -33.29 22.41 -6.73
N GLY A 185 -33.79 21.35 -6.09
CA GLY A 185 -34.98 21.37 -5.27
C GLY A 185 -34.70 22.00 -3.90
N VAL A 186 -35.35 23.13 -3.67
CA VAL A 186 -35.43 23.82 -2.37
C VAL A 186 -36.05 22.88 -1.31
N GLY A 187 -35.29 22.59 -0.26
CA GLY A 187 -35.82 22.22 1.05
C GLY A 187 -35.53 20.78 1.52
N ASP A 188 -34.34 20.55 2.08
CA ASP A 188 -34.26 19.90 3.39
C ASP A 188 -33.01 20.35 4.17
N SER A 189 -33.25 20.71 5.42
CA SER A 189 -32.33 21.41 6.31
C SER A 189 -31.49 20.43 7.14
N SER A 190 -30.42 19.86 6.58
CA SER A 190 -29.32 19.24 7.36
C SER A 190 -28.06 18.89 6.55
N ASN A 191 -27.46 19.85 5.82
CA ASN A 191 -26.27 19.53 5.00
C ASN A 191 -24.99 19.35 5.84
N SER A 192 -24.83 18.16 6.42
CA SER A 192 -23.57 17.63 6.95
C SER A 192 -22.69 17.23 5.77
N HIS A 193 -21.54 17.89 5.56
CA HIS A 193 -20.59 17.51 4.50
C HIS A 193 -20.10 16.06 4.71
N LYS A 194 -20.57 15.13 3.87
CA LYS A 194 -20.15 13.72 3.87
C LYS A 194 -18.81 13.56 3.13
N LEU A 195 -17.92 12.70 3.62
CA LEU A 195 -16.58 12.44 3.06
C LEU A 195 -16.59 11.72 1.69
N PHE A 196 -17.62 10.92 1.45
CA PHE A 196 -17.77 10.08 0.26
C PHE A 196 -19.25 9.84 -0.02
N SER A 197 -19.57 9.52 -1.27
CA SER A 197 -20.90 9.02 -1.67
C SER A 197 -20.90 7.49 -1.71
N ILE A 198 -22.05 6.88 -1.42
CA ILE A 198 -22.20 5.42 -1.40
C ILE A 198 -22.93 4.98 -2.68
N PHE A 199 -22.34 4.02 -3.39
CA PHE A 199 -22.93 3.39 -4.58
C PHE A 199 -23.08 1.89 -4.35
N LEU A 200 -24.20 1.32 -4.78
CA LEU A 200 -24.40 -0.12 -4.88
C LEU A 200 -24.13 -0.56 -6.32
N ILE A 201 -23.26 -1.54 -6.51
CA ILE A 201 -22.85 -2.04 -7.82
C ILE A 201 -23.15 -3.53 -7.90
N THR A 202 -23.89 -3.94 -8.93
CA THR A 202 -24.24 -5.34 -9.18
C THR A 202 -23.18 -6.00 -10.06
N GLU A 203 -22.59 -7.09 -9.57
CA GLU A 203 -21.49 -7.76 -10.25
C GLU A 203 -21.94 -8.38 -11.58
N GLY A 204 -21.16 -8.17 -12.64
CA GLY A 204 -21.50 -8.61 -14.00
C GLY A 204 -22.44 -7.69 -14.78
N SER A 205 -22.87 -6.58 -14.20
CA SER A 205 -23.62 -5.52 -14.88
C SER A 205 -22.82 -4.21 -14.93
N ASN A 206 -23.12 -3.34 -15.90
CA ASN A 206 -22.65 -1.95 -15.89
C ASN A 206 -23.59 -1.04 -15.08
N GLU A 207 -24.55 -1.62 -14.35
CA GLU A 207 -25.54 -0.87 -13.58
C GLU A 207 -24.99 -0.56 -12.19
N TYR A 208 -25.06 0.72 -11.82
CA TYR A 208 -24.73 1.19 -10.49
C TYR A 208 -25.81 2.15 -10.01
N VAL A 209 -26.15 2.06 -8.72
CA VAL A 209 -27.17 2.90 -8.09
C VAL A 209 -26.52 3.73 -7.01
N LYS A 210 -26.61 5.05 -7.14
CA LYS A 210 -26.24 5.96 -6.05
C LYS A 210 -27.28 5.78 -4.92
N LEU A 211 -26.81 5.50 -3.71
CA LEU A 211 -27.71 5.44 -2.56
C LEU A 211 -27.99 6.86 -2.07
N HIS A 212 -29.27 7.17 -1.86
CA HIS A 212 -29.74 8.46 -1.39
C HIS A 212 -30.06 8.41 0.10
N ASN A 213 -29.89 9.55 0.79
CA ASN A 213 -30.30 9.68 2.18
C ASN A 213 -31.75 10.17 2.25
N ASP A 214 -32.69 9.27 1.96
CA ASP A 214 -34.14 9.54 1.96
C ASP A 214 -34.83 9.05 3.25
N GLY A 215 -34.04 8.54 4.22
CA GLY A 215 -34.55 7.95 5.45
C GLY A 215 -35.19 6.58 5.30
N ASN A 216 -35.33 6.06 4.08
CA ASN A 216 -35.93 4.76 3.84
C ASN A 216 -34.93 3.62 4.14
N PRO A 217 -35.40 2.45 4.57
CA PRO A 217 -34.55 1.28 4.69
C PRO A 217 -33.96 0.86 3.34
N LEU A 218 -32.65 0.66 3.31
CA LEU A 218 -31.91 0.16 2.17
C LEU A 218 -32.20 -1.34 1.97
N VAL A 219 -32.30 -1.75 0.71
CA VAL A 219 -32.45 -3.15 0.32
C VAL A 219 -31.12 -3.68 -0.19
N PHE A 220 -30.58 -4.68 0.50
CA PHE A 220 -29.37 -5.36 0.08
C PHE A 220 -29.70 -6.71 -0.57
N PRO A 221 -28.87 -7.17 -1.53
CA PRO A 221 -28.98 -8.51 -2.10
C PRO A 221 -28.89 -9.59 -1.01
N ARG A 222 -29.44 -10.78 -1.32
CA ARG A 222 -29.51 -11.87 -0.35
C ARG A 222 -28.15 -12.50 -0.06
N TYR A 223 -27.26 -12.54 -1.04
CA TYR A 223 -26.01 -13.30 -1.00
C TYR A 223 -24.77 -12.41 -1.16
N MET A 224 -23.70 -12.78 -0.46
CA MET A 224 -22.39 -12.16 -0.60
C MET A 224 -21.84 -12.43 -2.02
N GLY A 225 -21.40 -11.38 -2.72
CA GLY A 225 -20.77 -11.48 -4.05
C GLY A 225 -21.71 -11.26 -5.25
N GLU A 226 -22.99 -10.97 -5.05
CA GLU A 226 -23.86 -10.51 -6.16
C GLU A 226 -23.77 -9.00 -6.35
N SER A 227 -23.47 -8.26 -5.28
CA SER A 227 -23.24 -6.82 -5.33
C SER A 227 -22.27 -6.40 -4.24
N PHE A 228 -21.67 -5.23 -4.44
CA PHE A 228 -20.77 -4.61 -3.49
C PHE A 228 -21.06 -3.11 -3.39
N ILE A 229 -20.55 -2.50 -2.32
CA ILE A 229 -20.61 -1.07 -2.12
C ILE A 229 -19.32 -0.43 -2.63
N ALA A 230 -19.43 0.60 -3.46
CA ALA A 230 -18.32 1.48 -3.77
C ALA A 230 -18.48 2.82 -3.07
N LEU A 231 -17.44 3.23 -2.35
CA LEU A 231 -17.35 4.55 -1.73
C LEU A 231 -16.63 5.46 -2.68
N ARG A 232 -17.37 6.41 -3.25
CA ARG A 232 -16.82 7.39 -4.17
C ARG A 232 -16.26 8.57 -3.38
N TRP A 233 -14.94 8.71 -3.43
CA TRP A 233 -14.19 9.82 -2.86
C TRP A 233 -13.87 10.86 -3.93
N SER A 234 -13.87 12.14 -3.54
CA SER A 234 -13.21 13.18 -4.32
C SER A 234 -11.70 13.14 -4.05
N GLN A 235 -10.90 13.60 -5.02
CA GLN A 235 -9.44 13.68 -4.86
C GLN A 235 -9.05 14.54 -3.65
N ASP A 236 -9.74 15.66 -3.44
CA ASP A 236 -9.52 16.53 -2.28
C ASP A 236 -9.84 15.85 -0.96
N ALA A 237 -10.98 15.15 -0.87
CA ALA A 237 -11.37 14.45 0.36
C ALA A 237 -10.38 13.32 0.68
N ARG A 238 -9.96 12.55 -0.33
CA ARG A 238 -8.95 11.50 -0.15
C ARG A 238 -7.61 12.10 0.32
N LYS A 239 -7.10 13.12 -0.36
CA LYS A 239 -5.82 13.74 -0.03
C LYS A 239 -5.79 14.33 1.39
N ARG A 240 -6.89 14.97 1.80
CA ARG A 240 -7.00 15.63 3.11
C ARG A 240 -7.29 14.66 4.24
N PHE A 241 -8.17 13.69 4.03
CA PHE A 241 -8.73 12.90 5.14
C PHE A 241 -8.30 11.44 5.13
N PHE A 242 -7.76 10.89 4.04
CA PHE A 242 -7.29 9.50 4.01
C PHE A 242 -5.79 9.39 4.36
N SER A 243 -5.46 8.49 5.26
CA SER A 243 -4.11 8.20 5.75
C SER A 243 -3.57 6.91 5.14
N GLU A 244 -2.75 7.06 4.10
CA GLU A 244 -2.04 5.90 3.51
C GLU A 244 -0.98 5.31 4.46
N LYS A 245 -0.50 6.09 5.44
CA LYS A 245 0.43 5.61 6.47
C LYS A 245 -0.19 4.51 7.32
N SER A 246 -1.50 4.58 7.58
CA SER A 246 -2.23 3.59 8.38
C SER A 246 -2.34 2.21 7.70
N LEU A 247 -2.13 2.13 6.38
CA LEU A 247 -2.03 0.88 5.61
C LEU A 247 -0.65 0.20 5.78
N ARG A 248 0.39 0.99 6.04
CA ARG A 248 1.79 0.51 6.19
C ARG A 248 2.14 0.06 7.60
N ASP A 249 1.24 0.33 8.54
CA ASP A 249 1.34 0.03 9.97
C ASP A 249 1.27 -1.47 10.33
N THR A 250 1.24 -2.34 9.32
CA THR A 250 1.29 -3.82 9.40
C THR A 250 2.69 -4.39 9.67
N GLU A 251 3.71 -3.53 9.73
CA GLU A 251 5.10 -3.93 10.00
C GLU A 251 5.35 -4.08 11.53
N ASP A 252 5.30 -5.34 11.97
CA ASP A 252 5.95 -5.99 13.12
C ASP A 252 6.34 -5.18 14.38
N GLN A 253 5.91 -5.70 15.54
CA GLN A 253 6.45 -5.37 16.87
C GLN A 253 7.95 -5.72 17.04
N SER A 254 8.60 -6.35 16.06
CA SER A 254 10.04 -6.67 16.08
C SER A 254 10.93 -5.54 15.56
N SER A 255 10.40 -4.53 14.87
CA SER A 255 11.18 -3.46 14.22
C SER A 255 11.11 -2.10 14.94
N ARG A 256 10.49 -2.04 16.13
CA ARG A 256 10.46 -0.83 16.99
C ARG A 256 11.73 -0.61 17.82
N ASN A 257 12.69 -1.53 17.81
CA ASN A 257 14.02 -1.25 18.32
C ASN A 257 14.92 -0.76 17.18
N ASN A 258 14.76 0.51 16.79
CA ASN A 258 15.84 1.46 16.57
C ASN A 258 15.41 2.63 15.66
N LEU A 259 15.29 3.81 16.26
CA LEU A 259 15.51 5.12 15.62
C LEU A 259 16.99 5.31 15.17
N GLN A 260 17.72 4.23 14.96
CA GLN A 260 19.13 4.24 14.61
C GLN A 260 19.22 4.28 13.08
N ALA A 261 19.96 5.27 12.56
CA ALA A 261 20.16 5.40 11.13
C ALA A 261 20.86 4.16 10.56
N ILE A 262 20.28 3.56 9.52
CA ILE A 262 20.81 2.35 8.87
C ILE A 262 22.15 2.70 8.21
N LYS A 263 23.21 1.96 8.50
CA LYS A 263 24.51 2.12 7.86
C LYS A 263 24.67 1.11 6.72
N LEU A 264 25.47 1.46 5.71
CA LEU A 264 25.82 0.55 4.63
C LEU A 264 26.48 -0.74 5.14
N ARG A 265 27.26 -0.65 6.22
CA ARG A 265 27.89 -1.80 6.88
C ARG A 265 26.85 -2.82 7.36
N ASP A 266 25.79 -2.36 8.01
CA ASP A 266 24.69 -3.21 8.47
C ASP A 266 24.06 -3.98 7.30
N CYS A 267 23.92 -3.35 6.13
CA CYS A 267 23.41 -3.99 4.92
C CYS A 267 24.37 -5.08 4.37
N ILE A 268 25.68 -4.86 4.43
CA ILE A 268 26.70 -5.82 3.98
C ILE A 268 26.76 -7.01 4.95
N GLU A 269 26.69 -6.76 6.24
CA GLU A 269 26.61 -7.81 7.28
C GLU A 269 25.35 -8.67 7.08
N LEU A 270 24.20 -8.03 6.85
CA LEU A 270 22.96 -8.74 6.55
C LEU A 270 23.09 -9.59 5.28
N TYR A 271 23.71 -9.07 4.21
CA TYR A 271 23.92 -9.80 2.96
C TYR A 271 24.80 -11.05 3.12
N THR A 272 25.76 -11.01 4.05
CA THR A 272 26.70 -12.11 4.34
C THR A 272 26.24 -13.03 5.48
N THR A 273 25.10 -12.75 6.09
CA THR A 273 24.53 -13.57 7.15
C THR A 273 24.00 -14.89 6.59
N ARG A 274 24.10 -15.97 7.38
CA ARG A 274 23.52 -17.27 7.02
C ARG A 274 22.00 -17.20 7.08
N GLU A 275 21.33 -17.57 6.00
CA GLU A 275 19.88 -17.68 5.91
C GLU A 275 19.44 -19.14 5.69
N LYS A 276 18.20 -19.47 6.03
CA LYS A 276 17.60 -20.76 5.71
C LYS A 276 16.68 -20.58 4.51
N LEU A 277 16.88 -21.39 3.47
CA LEU A 277 16.05 -21.35 2.28
C LEU A 277 14.61 -21.75 2.64
N GLY A 278 13.67 -21.05 2.02
CA GLY A 278 12.26 -21.34 2.07
C GLY A 278 11.92 -22.63 1.30
N ALA A 279 10.63 -22.96 1.27
CA ALA A 279 10.17 -24.13 0.53
C ALA A 279 10.27 -23.95 -0.99
N ASP A 280 10.13 -22.70 -1.46
CA ASP A 280 9.99 -22.37 -2.88
C ASP A 280 11.35 -22.15 -3.57
N ASP A 281 12.40 -21.95 -2.80
CA ASP A 281 13.81 -21.87 -3.23
C ASP A 281 14.67 -23.00 -2.63
N ALA A 282 14.03 -24.12 -2.26
CA ALA A 282 14.70 -25.28 -1.67
C ALA A 282 15.79 -25.85 -2.59
N TRP A 283 16.97 -26.09 -2.02
CA TRP A 283 18.14 -26.57 -2.76
C TRP A 283 18.06 -28.07 -3.03
N TYR A 284 18.34 -28.47 -4.27
CA TYR A 284 18.43 -29.89 -4.62
C TYR A 284 19.73 -30.50 -4.10
N CYS A 285 19.62 -31.39 -3.11
CA CYS A 285 20.77 -32.04 -2.52
C CYS A 285 21.23 -33.24 -3.38
N PRO A 286 22.47 -33.23 -3.93
CA PRO A 286 22.96 -34.30 -4.80
C PRO A 286 23.17 -35.62 -4.06
N THR A 287 23.33 -35.60 -2.73
CA THR A 287 23.46 -36.79 -1.88
C THR A 287 22.10 -37.38 -1.51
N CYS A 288 21.16 -36.53 -1.07
CA CYS A 288 19.81 -36.99 -0.68
C CYS A 288 18.91 -37.28 -1.89
N LYS A 289 19.29 -36.78 -3.08
CA LYS A 289 18.51 -36.84 -4.33
C LYS A 289 17.09 -36.22 -4.20
N LYS A 290 16.95 -35.19 -3.38
CA LYS A 290 15.70 -34.45 -3.16
C LYS A 290 15.94 -32.98 -2.79
N HIS A 291 14.93 -32.14 -2.98
CA HIS A 291 14.93 -30.75 -2.52
C HIS A 291 14.93 -30.69 -0.99
N GLN A 292 15.77 -29.81 -0.45
CA GLN A 292 15.98 -29.61 0.97
C GLN A 292 16.02 -28.12 1.29
N GLN A 293 15.41 -27.74 2.40
CA GLN A 293 15.53 -26.39 2.96
C GLN A 293 16.90 -26.22 3.62
N ALA A 294 17.93 -26.13 2.79
CA ALA A 294 19.31 -25.96 3.22
C ALA A 294 19.54 -24.57 3.82
N THR A 295 20.63 -24.42 4.58
CA THR A 295 21.13 -23.09 4.94
C THR A 295 22.04 -22.59 3.84
N LYS A 296 21.84 -21.34 3.41
CA LYS A 296 22.66 -20.64 2.43
C LYS A 296 23.39 -19.49 3.12
N LYS A 297 24.61 -19.20 2.67
CA LYS A 297 25.40 -18.06 3.13
C LYS A 297 26.18 -17.53 1.95
N PHE A 298 26.29 -16.21 1.84
CA PHE A 298 27.20 -15.55 0.91
C PHE A 298 28.44 -15.07 1.65
N ASP A 299 29.60 -15.24 1.00
CA ASP A 299 30.89 -14.73 1.46
C ASP A 299 31.57 -14.00 0.32
N LEU A 300 32.34 -12.95 0.64
CA LEU A 300 33.10 -12.19 -0.35
C LEU A 300 34.52 -12.76 -0.42
N TRP A 301 34.91 -13.29 -1.57
CA TRP A 301 36.23 -13.90 -1.76
C TRP A 301 37.28 -12.89 -2.23
N SER A 302 36.94 -12.05 -3.21
CA SER A 302 37.78 -10.97 -3.74
C SER A 302 36.89 -9.82 -4.23
N LEU A 303 37.44 -8.61 -4.32
CA LEU A 303 36.69 -7.41 -4.69
C LEU A 303 37.25 -6.72 -5.94
N PRO A 304 36.39 -6.15 -6.81
CA PRO A 304 36.82 -5.50 -8.04
C PRO A 304 37.38 -4.09 -7.79
N ARG A 305 38.16 -3.55 -8.75
CA ARG A 305 38.63 -2.16 -8.69
C ARG A 305 37.48 -1.15 -8.66
N ILE A 306 36.40 -1.43 -9.38
CA ILE A 306 35.15 -0.66 -9.34
C ILE A 306 34.10 -1.54 -8.68
N LEU A 307 33.70 -1.16 -7.47
CA LEU A 307 32.69 -1.87 -6.70
C LEU A 307 31.33 -1.18 -6.90
N ILE A 308 30.36 -1.94 -7.38
CA ILE A 308 28.99 -1.46 -7.58
C ILE A 308 28.11 -2.10 -6.50
N ILE A 309 27.49 -1.27 -5.66
CA ILE A 309 26.59 -1.74 -4.61
C ILE A 309 25.17 -1.25 -4.93
N GLN A 310 24.26 -2.20 -5.17
CA GLN A 310 22.85 -1.91 -5.33
C GLN A 310 22.12 -2.05 -3.99
N LEU A 311 21.45 -0.98 -3.56
CA LEU A 311 20.52 -1.04 -2.44
C LEU A 311 19.19 -1.60 -2.96
N LYS A 312 18.82 -2.81 -2.52
CA LYS A 312 17.57 -3.49 -2.91
C LYS A 312 16.34 -2.81 -2.28
N ARG A 313 15.99 -1.61 -2.78
CA ARG A 313 14.89 -0.80 -2.26
C ARG A 313 13.52 -1.25 -2.73
N PHE A 314 13.42 -1.80 -3.94
CA PHE A 314 12.16 -2.23 -4.48
C PHE A 314 11.76 -3.56 -3.86
N VAL A 315 10.64 -3.53 -3.15
CA VAL A 315 10.06 -4.73 -2.55
C VAL A 315 8.96 -5.20 -3.48
N TYR A 316 9.16 -6.40 -4.00
CA TYR A 316 8.20 -7.05 -4.86
C TYR A 316 7.54 -8.20 -4.10
N ASN A 317 6.41 -7.90 -3.47
CA ASN A 317 5.52 -8.91 -2.94
C ASN A 317 4.18 -8.77 -3.68
N ARG A 318 3.38 -9.84 -3.79
CA ARG A 318 2.12 -9.78 -4.56
C ARG A 318 1.14 -8.69 -4.06
N TYR A 319 1.22 -8.28 -2.81
CA TYR A 319 0.29 -7.31 -2.19
C TYR A 319 0.82 -5.89 -2.16
N ARG A 320 2.14 -5.74 -2.29
CA ARG A 320 2.82 -4.49 -2.04
C ARG A 320 3.87 -4.34 -3.13
N ARG A 321 3.59 -3.38 -4.00
CA ARG A 321 4.60 -2.76 -4.83
C ARG A 321 5.06 -1.50 -4.12
N ASP A 322 6.14 -1.60 -3.36
CA ASP A 322 6.67 -0.47 -2.59
C ASP A 322 8.17 -0.29 -2.77
N LYS A 323 8.64 0.88 -2.36
CA LYS A 323 10.04 1.26 -2.34
C LYS A 323 10.42 1.63 -0.91
N VAL A 324 11.43 0.95 -0.37
CA VAL A 324 12.02 1.29 0.92
C VAL A 324 12.71 2.65 0.81
N ASP A 325 12.08 3.66 1.39
CA ASP A 325 12.51 5.06 1.33
C ASP A 325 13.33 5.50 2.55
N ARG A 326 13.87 4.53 3.31
CA ARG A 326 14.78 4.81 4.43
C ARG A 326 16.15 5.23 3.92
N THR A 327 16.72 6.29 4.51
CA THR A 327 18.11 6.69 4.25
C THR A 327 19.07 5.62 4.73
N VAL A 328 20.02 5.25 3.87
CA VAL A 328 21.16 4.39 4.21
C VAL A 328 22.39 5.29 4.23
N ASN A 329 23.06 5.36 5.37
CA ASN A 329 24.29 6.13 5.52
C ASN A 329 25.47 5.34 4.97
N TYR A 330 26.09 5.89 3.93
CA TYR A 330 27.32 5.36 3.33
C TYR A 330 28.42 6.42 3.39
N PRO A 331 29.68 6.03 3.60
CA PRO A 331 30.79 6.96 3.58
C PRO A 331 31.09 7.41 2.15
N LEU A 332 31.42 8.69 1.95
CA LEU A 332 31.90 9.20 0.67
C LEU A 332 33.35 8.78 0.39
N ARG A 333 34.13 8.51 1.44
CA ARG A 333 35.55 8.17 1.36
C ARG A 333 35.92 7.09 2.38
N GLY A 334 36.89 6.25 2.05
CA GLY A 334 37.48 5.27 2.97
C GLY A 334 36.52 4.18 3.46
N LEU A 335 35.62 3.68 2.61
CA LEU A 335 34.85 2.47 2.92
C LEU A 335 35.80 1.28 3.00
N ASN A 336 36.07 0.80 4.21
CA ASN A 336 36.85 -0.41 4.43
C ASN A 336 35.95 -1.66 4.25
N MET A 337 36.30 -2.46 3.24
CA MET A 337 35.63 -3.73 2.92
C MET A 337 36.43 -4.97 3.34
N SER A 338 37.66 -4.81 3.84
CA SER A 338 38.56 -5.93 4.18
C SER A 338 37.98 -6.88 5.22
N ASP A 339 37.20 -6.36 6.16
CA ASP A 339 36.58 -7.16 7.22
C ASP A 339 35.57 -8.18 6.67
N TYR A 340 34.95 -7.88 5.52
CA TYR A 340 33.96 -8.74 4.88
C TYR A 340 34.56 -9.72 3.87
N VAL A 341 35.86 -9.59 3.56
CA VAL A 341 36.58 -10.49 2.65
C VAL A 341 37.17 -11.66 3.43
N ILE A 342 36.78 -12.88 3.06
CA ILE A 342 37.23 -14.09 3.76
C ILE A 342 38.64 -14.53 3.35
N ASN A 343 39.09 -14.16 2.14
CA ASN A 343 40.45 -14.44 1.68
C ASN A 343 41.44 -13.46 2.33
N LYS A 344 42.16 -13.91 3.37
CA LYS A 344 43.13 -13.09 4.12
C LYS A 344 44.41 -12.75 3.35
N SER A 345 44.60 -13.31 2.16
CA SER A 345 45.71 -12.96 1.28
C SER A 345 45.42 -11.76 0.38
N GLU A 346 44.18 -11.25 0.35
CA GLU A 346 43.84 -10.04 -0.40
C GLU A 346 44.40 -8.79 0.30
N PRO A 347 44.83 -7.77 -0.47
CA PRO A 347 45.24 -6.48 0.08
C PRO A 347 44.09 -5.75 0.78
N GLU A 348 44.42 -4.70 1.52
CA GLU A 348 43.39 -3.85 2.13
C GLU A 348 42.47 -3.25 1.07
N ALA A 349 41.17 -3.31 1.32
CA ALA A 349 40.11 -3.01 0.36
C ALA A 349 39.41 -1.72 0.78
N LEU A 350 40.08 -0.60 0.56
CA LEU A 350 39.54 0.75 0.78
C LEU A 350 38.91 1.29 -0.50
N TYR A 351 37.73 1.90 -0.36
CA TYR A 351 36.97 2.44 -1.48
C TYR A 351 36.48 3.86 -1.22
N ASP A 352 36.54 4.69 -2.25
CA ASP A 352 35.94 6.02 -2.28
C ASP A 352 34.73 6.03 -3.23
N LEU A 353 33.67 6.72 -2.84
CA LEU A 353 32.46 6.88 -3.65
C LEU A 353 32.75 7.85 -4.80
N ILE A 354 32.45 7.43 -6.03
CA ILE A 354 32.65 8.25 -7.22
C ILE A 354 31.33 8.59 -7.93
N GLY A 355 30.27 7.84 -7.64
CA GLY A 355 28.96 8.08 -8.22
C GLY A 355 27.83 7.46 -7.42
N VAL A 356 26.64 8.06 -7.55
CA VAL A 356 25.38 7.57 -6.98
C VAL A 356 24.32 7.68 -8.06
N CYS A 357 23.68 6.57 -8.40
CA CYS A 357 22.43 6.59 -9.14
C CYS A 357 21.30 6.76 -8.14
N ASN A 358 20.54 7.85 -8.28
CA ASN A 358 19.40 8.18 -7.45
C ASN A 358 18.10 7.77 -8.14
N HIS A 359 17.11 7.37 -7.37
CA HIS A 359 15.76 7.13 -7.85
C HIS A 359 14.76 7.93 -7.01
N TYR A 360 13.88 8.67 -7.67
CA TYR A 360 12.76 9.40 -7.08
C TYR A 360 11.43 8.80 -7.55
N GLY A 361 10.40 8.88 -6.72
CA GLY A 361 9.11 8.26 -7.01
C GLY A 361 9.05 6.78 -6.65
N GLY A 362 7.97 6.15 -7.10
CA GLY A 362 7.59 4.78 -6.77
C GLY A 362 7.83 3.81 -7.92
N MET A 363 7.21 2.63 -7.87
CA MET A 363 7.40 1.61 -8.91
C MET A 363 6.54 1.78 -10.16
N ALA A 364 5.43 2.52 -10.07
CA ALA A 364 4.56 2.79 -11.22
C ALA A 364 5.08 3.93 -12.12
N GLY A 365 6.05 4.69 -11.63
CA GLY A 365 6.63 5.85 -12.28
C GLY A 365 7.64 6.48 -11.34
N GLY A 366 8.79 6.83 -11.90
CA GLY A 366 9.91 7.39 -11.16
C GLY A 366 10.88 8.10 -12.08
N HIS A 367 11.84 8.78 -11.47
CA HIS A 367 12.85 9.56 -12.16
C HIS A 367 14.24 9.19 -11.65
N TYR A 368 15.19 9.00 -12.56
CA TYR A 368 16.57 8.67 -12.21
C TYR A 368 17.48 9.85 -12.46
N THR A 369 18.32 10.15 -11.48
CA THR A 369 19.40 11.14 -11.64
C THR A 369 20.73 10.55 -11.17
N ALA A 370 21.83 11.22 -11.45
CA ALA A 370 23.14 10.80 -10.98
C ALA A 370 23.85 11.90 -10.20
N PHE A 371 24.42 11.56 -9.05
CA PHE A 371 25.48 12.36 -8.45
C PHE A 371 26.81 11.77 -8.87
N CYS A 372 27.70 12.56 -9.45
CA CYS A 372 29.04 12.09 -9.81
C CYS A 372 30.10 13.10 -9.34
N ILE A 373 31.24 12.59 -8.89
CA ILE A 373 32.41 13.43 -8.65
C ILE A 373 33.12 13.72 -9.97
N ASN A 374 33.34 14.99 -10.29
CA ASN A 374 34.14 15.38 -11.43
C ASN A 374 35.62 15.35 -11.04
N GLN A 375 36.45 14.59 -11.76
CA GLN A 375 37.86 14.45 -11.43
C GLN A 375 38.67 15.73 -11.67
N ASN A 376 38.20 16.63 -12.53
CA ASN A 376 38.94 17.85 -12.88
C ASN A 376 38.87 18.92 -11.78
N ASP A 377 37.71 19.07 -11.13
CA ASP A 377 37.48 20.08 -10.09
C ASP A 377 37.29 19.50 -8.69
N GLN A 378 37.24 18.17 -8.57
CA GLN A 378 37.02 17.42 -7.34
C GLN A 378 35.70 17.78 -6.63
N ARG A 379 34.66 18.17 -7.39
CA ARG A 379 33.34 18.53 -6.87
C ARG A 379 32.24 17.59 -7.36
N TRP A 380 31.21 17.45 -6.53
CA TRP A 380 30.01 16.69 -6.88
C TRP A 380 29.09 17.51 -7.78
N HIS A 381 28.53 16.82 -8.76
CA HIS A 381 27.55 17.36 -9.68
C HIS A 381 26.34 16.44 -9.73
N LEU A 382 25.14 17.04 -9.76
CA LEU A 382 23.88 16.41 -10.11
C LEU A 382 23.72 16.47 -11.63
N PHE A 383 23.60 15.30 -12.24
CA PHE A 383 23.20 15.11 -13.63
C PHE A 383 21.72 14.69 -13.64
N ASP A 384 20.88 15.58 -14.13
CA ASP A 384 19.44 15.39 -14.25
C ASP A 384 19.05 15.65 -15.72
N ASP A 385 18.97 14.56 -16.48
CA ASP A 385 18.80 14.54 -17.94
C ASP A 385 19.76 15.47 -18.69
N ASN A 386 19.27 16.59 -19.21
CA ASN A 386 20.05 17.58 -19.97
C ASN A 386 20.65 18.68 -19.08
N THR A 387 20.41 18.64 -17.77
CA THR A 387 20.90 19.64 -16.82
C THR A 387 22.00 19.07 -15.93
N VAL A 388 23.02 19.90 -15.69
CA VAL A 388 24.13 19.57 -14.79
C VAL A 388 24.27 20.71 -13.79
N ASN A 389 24.14 20.40 -12.51
CA ASN A 389 24.18 21.38 -11.42
C ASN A 389 25.21 20.95 -10.37
N PRO A 390 26.01 21.87 -9.81
CA PRO A 390 26.88 21.54 -8.69
C PRO A 390 26.05 21.17 -7.45
N ILE A 391 26.54 20.23 -6.64
CA ILE A 391 25.90 19.80 -5.37
C ILE A 391 26.94 19.66 -4.26
N SER A 392 26.53 19.91 -3.00
CA SER A 392 27.40 19.74 -1.84
C SER A 392 27.53 18.27 -1.41
N GLU A 393 28.67 17.91 -0.82
CA GLU A 393 28.93 16.55 -0.31
C GLU A 393 27.85 16.07 0.67
N GLN A 394 27.31 16.96 1.51
CA GLN A 394 26.28 16.60 2.49
C GLN A 394 24.98 16.13 1.84
N SER A 395 24.66 16.65 0.65
CA SER A 395 23.44 16.31 -0.08
C SER A 395 23.58 15.05 -0.92
N VAL A 396 24.81 14.53 -1.09
CA VAL A 396 25.07 13.26 -1.80
C VAL A 396 24.46 12.08 -1.05
N ILE A 397 24.36 12.16 0.28
CA ILE A 397 23.72 11.14 1.12
C ILE A 397 22.22 11.45 1.22
N SER A 398 21.40 10.63 0.57
CA SER A 398 19.94 10.79 0.58
C SER A 398 19.22 9.45 0.59
N ASN A 399 17.91 9.47 0.88
CA ASN A 399 17.03 8.32 0.69
C ASN A 399 16.86 7.92 -0.78
N ALA A 400 17.16 8.82 -1.73
CA ALA A 400 17.05 8.55 -3.15
C ALA A 400 18.16 7.62 -3.68
N ALA A 401 19.30 7.53 -2.99
CA ALA A 401 20.45 6.72 -3.41
C ALA A 401 20.06 5.25 -3.64
N TYR A 402 20.23 4.75 -4.86
CA TYR A 402 19.81 3.41 -5.26
C TYR A 402 20.99 2.51 -5.64
N VAL A 403 21.93 3.02 -6.42
CA VAL A 403 23.19 2.33 -6.76
C VAL A 403 24.36 3.21 -6.37
N LEU A 404 25.30 2.65 -5.62
CA LEU A 404 26.56 3.28 -5.25
C LEU A 404 27.67 2.75 -6.16
N VAL A 405 28.46 3.65 -6.73
CA VAL A 405 29.63 3.32 -7.55
C VAL A 405 30.87 3.78 -6.79
N LEU A 406 31.69 2.80 -6.39
CA LEU A 406 32.90 3.05 -5.64
C LEU A 406 34.13 2.61 -6.42
N TYR A 407 35.22 3.32 -6.20
CA TYR A 407 36.51 3.04 -6.80
C TYR A 407 37.52 2.72 -5.71
N ALA A 408 38.32 1.67 -5.92
CA ALA A 408 39.35 1.26 -4.97
C ALA A 408 40.38 2.39 -4.82
N SER A 409 40.54 2.90 -3.59
CA SER A 409 41.44 3.99 -3.28
C SER A 409 42.88 3.59 -3.61
N GLU A 410 43.60 4.43 -4.35
CA GLU A 410 44.97 4.12 -4.82
C GLU A 410 46.03 4.10 -3.71
N HIS A 411 45.62 4.33 -2.46
CA HIS A 411 46.51 4.36 -1.30
C HIS A 411 46.86 2.97 -0.72
N VAL A 412 46.39 1.87 -1.33
CA VAL A 412 46.67 0.50 -0.86
C VAL A 412 46.98 -0.50 -1.98
N ARG A 413 47.76 -0.11 -2.99
CA ARG A 413 48.35 -1.08 -3.93
C ARG A 413 49.87 -1.09 -3.87
#